data_AF-X1E240-F1
#
_entry.id   AF-X1E240-F1
#
_cell.length_a   1.000
_cell.length_b   1.000
_cell.length_c   1.000
_cell.angle_alpha   90.00
_cell.angle_beta   90.00
_cell.angle_gamma   90.00
#
_symmetry.space_group_name_H-M   'P 1'
#
loop_
_entity.id
_entity.type
_entity.pdbx_description
1 polymer ?
#
loop_
_entity_poly.entity_id
_entity_poly.type
_entity_poly.pdbx_seq_one_letter_code
_entity_poly.pdbx_strand_id
1 'polypeptide(L)'
;MAKIRGPIFSLESSGGIGKKIISQRRKKVKYAKKYSKPKNPRTEIQQENRNYITLANTEWKTGGYSNLDKEAWNFYARIKDKNISGYNAFIKFYLNAMVNNNDWTSVKNCKIYDITSSSIKISIDIEFDKEGILYLGSSKYSMAKEYYPVFSEGKYIFNLTELDPDTKYFFYIKNVYTP
;
A
#
# COMPACT_ATOMS: atom_id res chain seq x y z
N MET A 1 49.81 2.40 29.41
CA MET A 1 49.02 2.27 28.16
C MET A 1 49.84 1.46 27.17
N ALA A 2 49.49 0.19 26.94
CA ALA A 2 50.27 -0.69 26.06
C ALA A 2 50.07 -0.28 24.60
N LYS A 3 51.11 0.23 23.95
CA LYS A 3 51.11 0.49 22.51
C LYS A 3 51.33 -0.84 21.79
N ILE A 4 50.27 -1.41 21.20
CA ILE A 4 50.38 -2.62 20.37
C ILE A 4 51.14 -2.24 19.08
N ARG A 5 52.35 -2.79 18.92
CA ARG A 5 53.18 -2.66 17.70
C ARG A 5 53.13 -3.96 16.89
N GLY A 6 51.95 -4.32 16.40
CA GLY A 6 51.74 -5.46 15.49
C GLY A 6 51.40 -5.01 14.07
N PRO A 7 51.68 -5.80 13.02
CA PRO A 7 51.16 -5.56 11.68
C PRO A 7 49.65 -5.35 11.73
N ILE A 8 49.09 -4.41 10.95
CA ILE A 8 47.66 -4.09 10.94
C ILE A 8 46.73 -5.32 10.77
N PHE A 9 47.27 -6.42 10.23
CA PHE A 9 46.60 -7.68 9.96
C PHE A 9 46.86 -8.79 11.00
N SER A 10 47.58 -8.53 12.10
CA SER A 10 47.98 -9.56 13.08
C SER A 10 46.85 -9.97 14.02
N LEU A 11 45.86 -9.09 14.23
CA LEU A 11 44.61 -9.39 14.93
C LEU A 11 43.47 -9.45 13.90
N GLU A 12 42.38 -10.18 14.19
CA GLU A 12 41.17 -10.23 13.35
C GLU A 12 40.39 -8.90 13.38
N SER A 13 41.08 -7.81 13.09
CA SER A 13 40.59 -6.44 13.09
C SER A 13 39.71 -6.21 11.87
N SER A 14 38.41 -5.99 12.09
CA SER A 14 37.45 -5.50 11.10
C SER A 14 36.88 -4.17 11.54
N GLY A 15 36.83 -3.18 10.64
CA GLY A 15 36.25 -1.87 10.94
C GLY A 15 37.05 -0.69 10.40
N GLY A 16 36.54 0.51 10.66
CA GLY A 16 37.18 1.77 10.28
C GLY A 16 38.21 2.22 11.32
N ILE A 17 39.47 2.33 10.92
CA ILE A 17 40.54 2.90 11.75
C ILE A 17 40.63 4.39 11.41
N GLY A 18 40.30 5.23 12.39
CA GLY A 18 40.47 6.69 12.32
C GLY A 18 39.76 7.38 11.14
N LYS A 19 38.72 6.77 10.57
CA LYS A 19 38.03 7.22 9.32
C LYS A 19 39.00 7.44 8.14
N LYS A 20 40.14 6.74 8.13
CA LYS A 20 41.15 6.82 7.05
C LYS A 20 41.32 5.49 6.34
N ILE A 21 41.20 4.39 7.08
CA ILE A 21 41.39 3.03 6.56
C ILE A 21 40.21 2.17 7.03
N ILE A 22 39.70 1.32 6.15
CA ILE A 22 38.74 0.28 6.49
C ILE A 22 39.46 -1.06 6.32
N SER A 23 39.57 -1.83 7.40
CA SER A 23 40.01 -3.22 7.37
C SER A 23 38.79 -4.11 7.13
N GLN A 24 38.86 -4.96 6.10
CA GLN A 24 37.77 -5.88 5.74
C GLN A 24 38.35 -7.25 5.37
N ARG A 25 37.58 -8.31 5.66
CA ARG A 25 37.86 -9.69 5.27
C ARG A 25 36.86 -10.12 4.18
N ARG A 26 37.34 -10.63 3.04
CA ARG A 26 36.50 -11.19 1.96
C ARG A 26 37.18 -12.46 1.45
N LYS A 27 36.44 -13.56 1.37
CA LYS A 27 36.96 -14.87 0.90
C LYS A 27 38.31 -15.24 1.55
N LYS A 28 38.41 -15.08 2.89
CA LYS A 28 39.62 -15.35 3.71
C LYS A 28 40.84 -14.44 3.45
N VAL A 29 40.78 -13.53 2.48
CA VAL A 29 41.82 -12.51 2.24
C VAL A 29 41.52 -11.25 3.04
N LYS A 30 42.54 -10.74 3.75
CA LYS A 30 42.47 -9.48 4.50
C LYS A 30 42.91 -8.34 3.58
N TYR A 31 42.12 -7.27 3.50
CA TYR A 31 42.46 -6.09 2.72
C TYR A 31 42.16 -4.82 3.50
N ALA A 32 43.02 -3.82 3.30
CA ALA A 32 42.84 -2.48 3.79
C ALA A 32 42.48 -1.59 2.59
N LYS A 33 41.38 -0.85 2.69
CA LYS A 33 41.01 0.15 1.67
C LYS A 33 40.92 1.53 2.30
N LYS A 34 41.16 2.58 1.51
CA LYS A 34 40.92 3.96 1.93
C LYS A 34 39.47 4.08 2.41
N TYR A 35 39.27 4.75 3.53
CA TYR A 35 37.94 5.04 4.03
C TYR A 35 37.16 5.82 2.97
N SER A 36 36.09 5.22 2.49
CA SER A 36 35.13 5.85 1.59
C SER A 36 33.82 5.97 2.34
N LYS A 37 33.38 7.20 2.59
CA LYS A 37 32.02 7.45 3.04
C LYS A 37 31.12 7.30 1.80
N PRO A 38 30.15 6.36 1.79
CA PRO A 38 29.23 6.26 0.67
C PRO A 38 28.51 7.60 0.49
N LYS A 39 28.47 8.09 -0.76
CA LYS A 39 27.61 9.23 -1.11
C LYS A 39 26.17 8.75 -0.97
N ASN A 40 25.42 9.35 -0.04
CA ASN A 40 23.98 9.14 0.09
C ASN A 40 23.28 10.45 -0.32
N PRO A 41 23.27 10.80 -1.62
CA PRO A 41 22.67 12.04 -2.08
C PRO A 41 21.18 12.01 -1.80
N ARG A 42 20.65 13.04 -1.13
CA ARG A 42 19.21 13.24 -0.95
C ARG A 42 18.65 13.94 -2.18
N THR A 43 18.45 13.18 -3.27
CA THR A 43 17.88 13.74 -4.49
C THR A 43 16.43 14.18 -4.28
N GLU A 44 15.95 15.14 -5.05
CA GLU A 44 14.57 15.65 -4.97
C GLU A 44 13.55 14.51 -5.13
N ILE A 45 13.74 13.67 -6.15
CA ILE A 45 12.92 12.46 -6.39
C ILE A 45 12.89 11.53 -5.16
N GLN A 46 13.99 11.38 -4.41
CA GLN A 46 14.00 10.56 -3.20
C GLN A 46 13.21 11.20 -2.06
N GLN A 47 13.19 12.53 -1.99
CA GLN A 47 12.42 13.27 -0.99
C GLN A 47 10.93 13.24 -1.32
N GLU A 48 10.56 13.42 -2.59
CA GLU A 48 9.17 13.29 -3.08
C GLU A 48 8.58 11.93 -2.76
N ASN A 49 9.27 10.84 -3.10
CA ASN A 49 8.81 9.49 -2.78
C ASN A 49 8.61 9.26 -1.27
N ARG A 50 9.49 9.83 -0.44
CA ARG A 50 9.32 9.78 1.03
C ARG A 50 8.13 10.61 1.49
N ASN A 51 7.89 11.76 0.86
CA ASN A 51 6.74 12.60 1.16
C ASN A 51 5.44 11.88 0.80
N TYR A 52 5.35 11.18 -0.35
CA TYR A 52 4.17 10.39 -0.69
C TYR A 52 3.87 9.29 0.34
N ILE A 53 4.89 8.57 0.82
CA ILE A 53 4.71 7.58 1.89
C ILE A 53 4.24 8.25 3.19
N THR A 54 4.77 9.43 3.50
CA THR A 54 4.36 10.19 4.69
C THR A 54 2.91 10.63 4.59
N LEU A 55 2.47 11.12 3.43
CA LEU A 55 1.08 11.50 3.16
C LEU A 55 0.14 10.29 3.25
N ALA A 56 0.49 9.16 2.63
CA ALA A 56 -0.28 7.92 2.72
C ALA A 56 -0.45 7.45 4.17
N ASN A 57 0.58 7.60 4.99
CA ASN A 57 0.55 7.25 6.42
C ASN A 57 -0.35 8.17 7.24
N THR A 58 -0.31 9.47 6.94
CA THR A 58 -1.23 10.43 7.55
C THR A 58 -2.66 10.06 7.20
N GLU A 59 -2.94 9.85 5.90
CA GLU A 59 -4.26 9.48 5.41
C GLU A 59 -4.79 8.21 6.09
N TRP A 60 -4.01 7.14 6.15
CA TRP A 60 -4.43 5.91 6.83
C TRP A 60 -4.80 6.11 8.32
N LYS A 61 -4.15 7.08 8.99
CA LYS A 61 -4.38 7.37 10.41
C LYS A 61 -5.53 8.34 10.65
N THR A 62 -5.67 9.36 9.80
CA THR A 62 -6.60 10.48 10.00
C THR A 62 -7.83 10.45 9.10
N GLY A 63 -7.82 9.64 8.03
CA GLY A 63 -8.90 9.56 7.03
C GLY A 63 -10.21 8.94 7.52
N GLY A 64 -10.29 8.54 8.80
CA GLY A 64 -11.53 8.07 9.42
C GLY A 64 -11.94 6.64 9.05
N TYR A 65 -11.01 5.81 8.60
CA TYR A 65 -11.29 4.40 8.25
C TYR A 65 -11.76 3.59 9.46
N SER A 66 -12.93 2.96 9.32
CA SER A 66 -13.48 2.05 10.32
C SER A 66 -12.67 0.75 10.39
N ASN A 67 -12.88 -0.04 11.44
CA ASN A 67 -12.23 -1.35 11.55
C ASN A 67 -12.64 -2.29 10.40
N LEU A 68 -13.90 -2.20 9.94
CA LEU A 68 -14.38 -2.96 8.79
C LEU A 68 -13.67 -2.55 7.50
N ASP A 69 -13.38 -1.27 7.30
CA ASP A 69 -12.63 -0.81 6.14
C ASP A 69 -11.20 -1.39 6.14
N LYS A 70 -10.55 -1.44 7.31
CA LYS A 70 -9.23 -2.06 7.46
C LYS A 70 -9.26 -3.56 7.20
N GLU A 71 -10.31 -4.25 7.63
CA GLU A 71 -10.53 -5.66 7.32
C GLU A 71 -10.77 -5.89 5.83
N ALA A 72 -11.53 -5.02 5.15
CA ALA A 72 -11.73 -5.06 3.71
C ALA A 72 -10.40 -4.92 2.96
N TRP A 73 -9.51 -4.01 3.39
CA TRP A 73 -8.16 -3.90 2.83
C TRP A 73 -7.31 -5.16 3.06
N ASN A 74 -7.40 -5.78 4.24
CA ASN A 74 -6.72 -7.05 4.51
C ASN A 74 -7.27 -8.19 3.63
N PHE A 75 -8.57 -8.23 3.40
CA PHE A 75 -9.21 -9.20 2.52
C PHE A 75 -8.79 -8.99 1.05
N TYR A 76 -8.79 -7.73 0.60
CA TYR A 76 -8.29 -7.35 -0.72
C TYR A 76 -6.84 -7.79 -0.93
N ALA A 77 -5.96 -7.50 0.03
CA ALA A 77 -4.57 -7.90 -0.01
C ALA A 77 -4.41 -9.41 -0.16
N ARG A 78 -5.15 -10.21 0.63
CA ARG A 78 -5.13 -11.69 0.53
C ARG A 78 -5.54 -12.22 -0.84
N ILE A 79 -6.47 -11.55 -1.52
CA ILE A 79 -6.96 -11.99 -2.84
C ILE A 79 -5.98 -11.60 -3.95
N LYS A 80 -5.51 -10.35 -3.96
CA LYS A 80 -4.75 -9.78 -5.08
C LYS A 80 -3.24 -9.95 -4.97
N ASP A 81 -2.66 -9.73 -3.79
CA ASP A 81 -1.21 -9.71 -3.60
C ASP A 81 -0.83 -10.67 -2.45
N LYS A 82 -0.35 -11.86 -2.81
CA LYS A 82 -0.29 -13.06 -1.96
C LYS A 82 0.54 -12.99 -0.67
N ASN A 83 1.17 -11.87 -0.29
CA ASN A 83 1.99 -11.78 0.93
C ASN A 83 2.07 -10.34 1.52
N ILE A 84 1.07 -9.49 1.31
CA ILE A 84 1.08 -8.13 1.90
C ILE A 84 -0.07 -7.94 2.88
N SER A 85 0.13 -7.06 3.87
CA SER A 85 -0.94 -6.61 4.76
C SER A 85 -1.87 -5.64 4.03
N GLY A 86 -3.10 -5.48 4.51
CA GLY A 86 -4.05 -4.49 3.96
C GLY A 86 -3.50 -3.07 3.99
N TYR A 87 -2.76 -2.72 5.04
CA TYR A 87 -2.05 -1.44 5.14
C TYR A 87 -1.01 -1.26 4.02
N ASN A 88 -0.21 -2.28 3.73
CA ASN A 88 0.77 -2.21 2.64
C ASN A 88 0.08 -2.15 1.27
N ALA A 89 -1.06 -2.83 1.10
CA ALA A 89 -1.88 -2.74 -0.10
C ALA A 89 -2.44 -1.32 -0.29
N PHE A 90 -2.94 -0.71 0.77
CA PHE A 90 -3.40 0.68 0.79
C PHE A 90 -2.29 1.65 0.38
N ILE A 91 -1.12 1.57 1.03
CA ILE A 91 0.02 2.44 0.70
C ILE A 91 0.42 2.28 -0.76
N LYS A 92 0.52 1.04 -1.26
CA LYS A 92 0.85 0.79 -2.67
C LYS A 92 -0.17 1.44 -3.62
N PHE A 93 -1.46 1.34 -3.30
CA PHE A 93 -2.51 1.95 -4.10
C PHE A 93 -2.43 3.48 -4.09
N TYR A 94 -2.20 4.09 -2.91
CA TYR A 94 -2.00 5.53 -2.75
C TYR A 94 -0.77 6.04 -3.50
N LEU A 95 0.36 5.33 -3.37
CA LEU A 95 1.60 5.67 -4.08
C LEU A 95 1.41 5.63 -5.60
N ASN A 96 0.71 4.61 -6.10
CA ASN A 96 0.41 4.52 -7.53
C ASN A 96 -0.46 5.69 -8.01
N ALA A 97 -1.45 6.11 -7.21
CA ALA A 97 -2.26 7.30 -7.53
C ALA A 97 -1.39 8.57 -7.61
N MET A 98 -0.54 8.79 -6.60
CA MET A 98 0.33 9.97 -6.54
C MET A 98 1.38 9.99 -7.66
N VAL A 99 2.01 8.86 -7.97
CA VAL A 99 2.98 8.76 -9.07
C VAL A 99 2.33 9.03 -10.43
N ASN A 100 1.05 8.67 -10.58
CA ASN A 100 0.28 8.94 -11.80
C ASN A 100 -0.35 10.34 -11.83
N ASN A 101 -0.13 11.18 -10.80
CA ASN A 101 -0.80 12.48 -10.61
C ASN A 101 -2.33 12.39 -10.57
N ASN A 102 -2.87 11.30 -10.05
CA ASN A 102 -4.29 11.13 -9.88
C ASN A 102 -4.74 11.70 -8.53
N ASP A 103 -5.93 12.28 -8.52
CA ASP A 103 -6.55 12.72 -7.27
C ASP A 103 -6.90 11.52 -6.39
N TRP A 104 -6.59 11.64 -5.10
CA TRP A 104 -6.95 10.63 -4.11
C TRP A 104 -8.23 11.04 -3.39
N THR A 105 -9.24 10.17 -3.45
CA THR A 105 -10.46 10.30 -2.63
C THR A 105 -10.63 9.06 -1.76
N SER A 106 -10.87 9.30 -0.47
CA SER A 106 -11.02 8.23 0.51
C SER A 106 -12.42 7.63 0.48
N VAL A 107 -12.50 6.37 0.05
CA VAL A 107 -13.72 5.58 0.02
C VAL A 107 -13.84 4.84 1.36
N LYS A 108 -14.89 5.13 2.13
CA LYS A 108 -15.02 4.65 3.53
C LYS A 108 -16.44 4.23 3.88
N ASN A 109 -16.57 3.50 5.00
CA ASN A 109 -17.85 3.20 5.65
C ASN A 109 -18.85 2.48 4.73
N CYS A 110 -18.42 1.37 4.15
CA CYS A 110 -19.30 0.54 3.32
C CYS A 110 -20.42 -0.10 4.16
N LYS A 111 -21.68 0.24 3.85
CA LYS A 111 -22.88 -0.29 4.50
C LYS A 111 -23.74 -1.05 3.50
N ILE A 112 -24.05 -2.28 3.85
CA ILE A 112 -24.94 -3.16 3.09
C ILE A 112 -26.30 -3.18 3.80
N TYR A 113 -27.37 -2.92 3.06
CA TYR A 113 -28.73 -2.84 3.60
C TYR A 113 -29.76 -3.27 2.55
N ASP A 114 -31.04 -3.32 2.95
CA ASP A 114 -32.15 -3.79 2.11
C ASP A 114 -31.88 -5.16 1.46
N ILE A 115 -31.42 -6.13 2.25
CA ILE A 115 -31.14 -7.48 1.76
C ILE A 115 -32.45 -8.21 1.51
N THR A 116 -32.70 -8.58 0.25
CA THR A 116 -33.81 -9.45 -0.15
C THR A 116 -33.28 -10.73 -0.78
N SER A 117 -34.17 -11.63 -1.23
CA SER A 117 -33.77 -12.86 -1.92
C SER A 117 -33.12 -12.63 -3.29
N SER A 118 -33.32 -11.45 -3.90
CA SER A 118 -32.84 -11.15 -5.25
C SER A 118 -32.19 -9.78 -5.44
N SER A 119 -32.14 -8.96 -4.38
CA SER A 119 -31.53 -7.63 -4.43
C SER A 119 -30.85 -7.23 -3.11
N ILE A 120 -29.88 -6.33 -3.24
CA ILE A 120 -29.15 -5.70 -2.13
C ILE A 120 -28.90 -4.24 -2.48
N LYS A 121 -28.82 -3.38 -1.46
CA LYS A 121 -28.27 -2.04 -1.60
C LYS A 121 -26.97 -1.89 -0.84
N ILE A 122 -26.02 -1.20 -1.47
CA ILE A 122 -24.72 -0.88 -0.88
C ILE A 122 -24.57 0.64 -0.90
N SER A 123 -24.31 1.22 0.27
CA SER A 123 -23.98 2.64 0.42
C SER A 123 -22.56 2.80 0.90
N ILE A 124 -21.84 3.76 0.32
CA ILE A 124 -20.42 4.00 0.61
C ILE A 124 -20.18 5.49 0.64
N ASP A 125 -19.51 5.97 1.68
CA ASP A 125 -19.24 7.38 1.85
C ASP A 125 -18.09 7.80 0.92
N ILE A 126 -18.35 8.83 0.11
CA ILE A 126 -17.36 9.39 -0.80
C ILE A 126 -17.55 10.91 -0.94
N GLU A 127 -16.45 11.65 -0.86
CA GLU A 127 -16.53 13.11 -0.73
C GLU A 127 -16.86 13.80 -2.07
N PHE A 128 -16.16 13.44 -3.17
CA PHE A 128 -16.28 14.19 -4.43
C PHE A 128 -16.26 13.35 -5.71
N ASP A 129 -15.81 12.10 -5.66
CA ASP A 129 -15.71 11.25 -6.84
C ASP A 129 -17.09 10.71 -7.27
N LYS A 130 -17.32 10.65 -8.59
CA LYS A 130 -18.59 10.24 -9.23
C LYS A 130 -18.45 9.08 -10.21
N GLU A 131 -17.24 8.56 -10.43
CA GLU A 131 -16.92 7.63 -11.52
C GLU A 131 -16.59 6.19 -11.05
N GLY A 132 -16.85 5.88 -9.77
CA GLY A 132 -16.61 4.56 -9.19
C GLY A 132 -17.56 3.50 -9.75
N ILE A 133 -17.03 2.43 -10.35
CA ILE A 133 -17.83 1.26 -10.76
C ILE A 133 -17.66 0.14 -9.74
N LEU A 134 -18.76 -0.51 -9.37
CA LEU A 134 -18.75 -1.70 -8.53
C LEU A 134 -18.76 -2.95 -9.40
N TYR A 135 -17.80 -3.84 -9.14
CA TYR A 135 -17.67 -5.13 -9.81
C TYR A 135 -18.08 -6.23 -8.84
N LEU A 136 -19.01 -7.09 -9.26
CA LEU A 136 -19.57 -8.18 -8.46
C LEU A 136 -19.37 -9.54 -9.14
N GLY A 137 -19.15 -10.58 -8.31
CA GLY A 137 -19.09 -11.96 -8.74
C GLY A 137 -19.32 -12.96 -7.62
N SER A 138 -19.65 -14.20 -7.99
CA SER A 138 -19.79 -15.33 -7.05
C SER A 138 -18.42 -15.92 -6.65
N SER A 139 -17.35 -15.55 -7.35
CA SER A 139 -15.98 -15.98 -7.06
C SER A 139 -15.10 -14.80 -6.66
N LYS A 140 -14.24 -15.04 -5.66
CA LYS A 140 -13.23 -14.07 -5.19
C LYS A 140 -12.27 -13.60 -6.29
N TYR A 141 -12.10 -14.41 -7.34
CA TYR A 141 -11.13 -14.16 -8.41
C TYR A 141 -11.78 -13.65 -9.71
N SER A 142 -13.11 -13.74 -9.82
CA SER A 142 -13.84 -13.38 -11.04
C SER A 142 -15.10 -12.61 -10.67
N MET A 143 -15.04 -11.28 -10.85
CA MET A 143 -16.14 -10.35 -10.61
C MET A 143 -16.31 -9.53 -11.89
N ALA A 144 -17.28 -9.94 -12.72
CA ALA A 144 -17.49 -9.41 -14.07
C ALA A 144 -18.79 -8.60 -14.20
N LYS A 145 -19.72 -8.71 -13.25
CA LYS A 145 -20.96 -7.91 -13.28
C LYS A 145 -20.63 -6.50 -12.82
N GLU A 146 -20.93 -5.52 -13.66
CA GLU A 146 -20.68 -4.10 -13.39
C GLU A 146 -21.97 -3.41 -12.92
N TYR A 147 -21.86 -2.58 -11.90
CA TYR A 147 -22.95 -1.77 -11.38
C TYR A 147 -22.49 -0.32 -11.24
N TYR A 148 -23.31 0.59 -11.76
CA TYR A 148 -23.08 2.03 -11.71
C TYR A 148 -23.76 2.62 -10.47
N PRO A 149 -23.10 3.54 -9.74
CA PRO A 149 -23.67 4.13 -8.55
C PRO A 149 -24.66 5.24 -8.92
N VAL A 150 -25.61 5.46 -8.03
CA VAL A 150 -26.32 6.73 -7.91
C VAL A 150 -25.65 7.53 -6.81
N PHE A 151 -25.16 8.72 -7.15
CA PHE A 151 -24.54 9.62 -6.19
C PHE A 151 -25.62 10.48 -5.50
N SER A 152 -25.72 10.37 -4.18
CA SER A 152 -26.64 11.17 -3.38
C SER A 152 -26.02 11.47 -2.02
N GLU A 153 -26.13 12.71 -1.55
CA GLU A 153 -25.67 13.15 -0.21
C GLU A 153 -24.22 12.76 0.15
N GLY A 154 -23.28 12.78 -0.81
CA GLY A 154 -21.88 12.38 -0.54
C GLY A 154 -21.71 10.87 -0.37
N LYS A 155 -22.57 10.08 -1.00
CA LYS A 155 -22.50 8.62 -0.97
C LYS A 155 -22.73 8.03 -2.35
N TYR A 156 -21.99 6.97 -2.64
CA TYR A 156 -22.34 6.03 -3.69
C TYR A 156 -23.41 5.07 -3.20
N ILE A 157 -24.51 4.99 -3.93
CA ILE A 157 -25.57 4.02 -3.71
C ILE A 157 -25.60 3.06 -4.90
N PHE A 158 -25.30 1.79 -4.66
CA PHE A 158 -25.39 0.73 -5.65
C PHE A 158 -26.61 -0.13 -5.38
N ASN A 159 -27.46 -0.29 -6.39
CA ASN A 159 -28.60 -1.21 -6.35
C ASN A 159 -28.22 -2.48 -7.11
N LEU A 160 -27.96 -3.56 -6.38
CA LEU A 160 -27.65 -4.86 -6.95
C LEU A 160 -28.95 -5.62 -7.12
N THR A 161 -29.28 -5.98 -8.36
CA THR A 161 -30.44 -6.81 -8.73
C THR A 161 -29.98 -8.11 -9.38
N GLU A 162 -30.90 -9.07 -9.50
CA GLU A 162 -30.66 -10.39 -10.12
C GLU A 162 -29.61 -11.22 -9.37
N LEU A 163 -29.73 -11.22 -8.04
CA LEU A 163 -28.95 -12.09 -7.18
C LEU A 163 -29.68 -13.41 -6.96
N ASP A 164 -28.94 -14.51 -7.01
CA ASP A 164 -29.42 -15.82 -6.60
C ASP A 164 -29.48 -15.94 -5.06
N PRO A 165 -30.56 -16.49 -4.48
CA PRO A 165 -30.66 -16.73 -3.05
C PRO A 165 -29.57 -17.71 -2.56
N ASP A 166 -29.22 -17.60 -1.29
CA ASP A 166 -28.21 -18.43 -0.60
C ASP A 166 -26.82 -18.48 -1.26
N THR A 167 -26.53 -17.50 -2.13
CA THR A 167 -25.26 -17.43 -2.86
C THR A 167 -24.33 -16.40 -2.24
N LYS A 168 -23.06 -16.79 -2.05
CA LYS A 168 -22.04 -15.87 -1.54
C LYS A 168 -21.48 -15.01 -2.66
N TYR A 169 -21.65 -13.70 -2.53
CA TYR A 169 -21.09 -12.73 -3.47
C TYR A 169 -19.85 -12.03 -2.89
N PHE A 170 -18.97 -11.63 -3.80
CA PHE A 170 -17.81 -10.79 -3.55
C PHE A 170 -17.91 -9.59 -4.48
N PHE A 171 -17.50 -8.43 -3.98
CA PHE A 171 -17.43 -7.22 -4.78
C PHE A 171 -16.17 -6.41 -4.47
N TYR A 172 -15.75 -5.61 -5.43
CA TYR A 172 -14.79 -4.53 -5.22
C TYR A 172 -15.21 -3.31 -6.04
N ILE A 173 -14.68 -2.16 -5.66
CA ILE A 173 -14.93 -0.91 -6.39
C ILE A 173 -13.64 -0.46 -7.02
N LYS A 174 -13.77 -0.01 -8.25
CA LYS A 174 -12.68 0.58 -9.00
C LYS A 174 -13.22 1.77 -9.76
N ASN A 175 -12.56 2.90 -9.58
CA ASN A 175 -12.79 4.05 -10.45
C ASN A 175 -12.17 3.76 -11.82
N VAL A 176 -12.94 4.00 -12.88
CA VAL A 176 -12.44 3.92 -14.25
C VAL A 176 -11.71 5.21 -14.57
N TYR A 177 -10.50 5.36 -14.04
CA TYR A 177 -9.56 6.31 -14.61
C TYR A 177 -9.08 5.72 -15.95
N THR A 178 -9.70 6.15 -17.05
CA THR A 178 -9.06 6.06 -18.36
C THR A 178 -7.91 7.07 -18.37
N PRO A 179 -6.67 6.64 -18.68
CA PRO A 179 -5.51 7.52 -18.73
C PRO A 179 -5.65 8.63 -19.77
#